data_AF-A0A9E5CNS0-F1
#
_entry.id   AF-A0A9E5CNS0-F1
#
_cell.length_a   1.000
_cell.length_b   1.000
_cell.length_c   1.000
_cell.angle_alpha   90.00
_cell.angle_beta   90.00
_cell.angle_gamma   90.00
#
_symmetry.space_group_name_H-M   'P 1'
#
loop_
_entity.id
_entity.type
_entity.pdbx_description
1 polymer ?
#
loop_
_entity_poly.entity_id
_entity_poly.type
_entity_poly.pdbx_seq_one_letter_code
_entity_poly.pdbx_strand_id
1 'polypeptide(L)' 'MTAYGALREAADAVWAPFERPTKTLIRVNLGTCSLVVGAQETLDAIRAAVQAGELDADVMATGCTGFCFAEPL' A
#
# COMPACT_ATOMS: atom_id res chain seq x y z
N MET A 1 9.56 -7.88 -29.74
CA MET A 1 9.27 -7.34 -28.40
C MET A 1 10.41 -6.38 -28.06
N THR A 2 10.15 -5.09 -27.80
CA THR A 2 11.20 -4.12 -27.45
C THR A 2 11.62 -4.31 -25.99
N ALA A 3 12.82 -3.87 -25.61
CA ALA A 3 13.26 -3.90 -24.21
C ALA A 3 12.28 -3.16 -23.28
N TYR A 4 11.72 -2.03 -23.74
CA TYR A 4 10.68 -1.30 -23.03
C TYR A 4 9.38 -2.12 -22.89
N GLY A 5 8.96 -2.82 -23.95
CA GLY A 5 7.75 -3.64 -23.92
C GLY A 5 7.79 -4.70 -22.83
N ALA A 6 8.92 -5.40 -22.68
CA ALA A 6 9.09 -6.41 -21.64
C ALA A 6 9.08 -5.80 -20.22
N LEU A 7 9.70 -4.62 -20.03
CA LEU A 7 9.67 -3.91 -18.74
C LEU A 7 8.25 -3.47 -18.37
N ARG A 8 7.48 -2.98 -19.35
CA ARG A 8 6.10 -2.58 -19.14
C ARG A 8 5.22 -3.77 -18.78
N GLU A 9 5.31 -4.88 -19.51
CA GLU A 9 4.52 -6.08 -19.23
C GLU A 9 4.80 -6.63 -17.82
N ALA A 10 6.06 -6.62 -17.39
CA ALA A 10 6.44 -6.99 -16.03
C ALA A 10 5.84 -6.05 -14.98
N ALA A 11 5.89 -4.72 -15.23
CA ALA A 11 5.29 -3.74 -14.33
C ALA A 11 3.77 -3.89 -14.24
N ASP A 12 3.09 -4.07 -15.38
CA ASP A 12 1.63 -4.27 -15.45
C ASP A 12 1.22 -5.54 -14.66
N ALA A 13 2.01 -6.62 -14.75
CA ALA A 13 1.76 -7.85 -13.99
C ALA A 13 1.92 -7.65 -12.47
N VAL A 14 2.91 -6.85 -12.03
CA VAL A 14 3.09 -6.50 -10.61
C VAL A 14 1.94 -5.63 -10.11
N TRP A 15 1.45 -4.69 -10.92
CA TRP A 15 0.41 -3.74 -10.52
C TRP A 15 -1.02 -4.31 -10.59
N ALA A 16 -1.27 -5.32 -11.43
CA ALA A 16 -2.60 -5.88 -11.66
C ALA A 16 -3.39 -6.23 -10.36
N PRO A 17 -2.79 -6.85 -9.32
CA PRO A 17 -3.51 -7.15 -8.08
C PRO A 17 -3.93 -5.90 -7.29
N PHE A 18 -3.24 -4.77 -7.45
CA PHE A 18 -3.53 -3.53 -6.71
C PHE A 18 -4.50 -2.61 -7.45
N GLU A 19 -4.53 -2.68 -8.78
CA GLU A 19 -5.52 -1.98 -9.62
C GLU A 19 -6.90 -2.64 -9.54
N ARG A 20 -6.93 -3.97 -9.51
CA ARG A 20 -8.14 -4.78 -9.47
C ARG A 20 -8.05 -5.80 -8.32
N PRO A 21 -8.10 -5.32 -7.07
CA PRO A 21 -7.94 -6.20 -5.92
C PRO A 21 -9.17 -7.11 -5.78
N THR A 22 -8.93 -8.37 -5.45
CA THR A 22 -9.98 -9.37 -5.20
C THR A 22 -10.50 -9.31 -3.76
N LYS A 23 -9.79 -8.62 -2.87
CA LYS A 23 -10.14 -8.36 -1.47
C LYS A 23 -10.11 -6.86 -1.20
N THR A 24 -10.59 -6.43 -0.04
CA THR A 24 -10.36 -5.06 0.42
C THR A 24 -8.86 -4.78 0.47
N LEU A 25 -8.41 -3.72 -0.18
CA LEU A 25 -7.01 -3.30 -0.17
C LEU A 25 -6.86 -2.04 0.69
N ILE A 26 -6.30 -2.22 1.87
CA ILE A 26 -5.98 -1.12 2.81
C ILE A 26 -4.62 -0.55 2.40
N ARG A 27 -4.58 0.76 2.13
CA ARG A 27 -3.37 1.49 1.75
C ARG A 27 -2.99 2.43 2.89
N VAL A 28 -1.73 2.40 3.31
CA VAL A 28 -1.23 3.26 4.38
C VAL A 28 -0.07 4.09 3.85
N ASN A 29 -0.20 5.41 3.90
CA ASN A 29 0.83 6.32 3.44
C ASN A 29 2.02 6.34 4.41
N LEU A 30 3.21 6.03 3.89
CA LEU A 30 4.48 6.12 4.61
C LEU A 30 5.33 7.27 4.06
N GLY A 31 4.77 8.48 4.05
CA GLY A 31 5.55 9.70 3.87
C GLY A 31 6.38 10.03 5.11
N THR A 32 7.40 10.88 4.99
CA THR A 32 8.22 11.31 6.14
C THR A 32 7.41 12.00 7.23
N CYS A 33 6.46 12.86 6.85
CA CYS A 33 5.49 13.46 7.76
C CYS A 33 4.61 12.42 8.44
N SER A 34 4.07 11.46 7.68
CA SER A 34 3.24 10.35 8.18
C SER A 34 3.98 9.51 9.22
N LEU A 35 5.25 9.19 8.96
CA LEU A 35 6.08 8.40 9.89
C LEU A 35 6.24 9.09 11.24
N VAL A 36 6.39 10.42 11.27
CA VAL A 36 6.52 11.19 12.53
C VAL A 36 5.23 11.19 13.35
N VAL A 37 4.07 11.03 12.70
CA VAL A 37 2.76 11.04 13.35
C VAL A 37 2.16 9.64 13.55
N GLY A 38 2.94 8.58 13.36
CA GLY A 38 2.56 7.22 13.75
C GLY A 38 2.10 6.29 12.62
N ALA A 39 2.45 6.59 11.36
CA ALA A 39 2.02 5.75 10.23
C ALA A 39 2.63 4.34 10.25
N GLN A 40 3.82 4.17 10.83
CA GLN A 40 4.45 2.84 10.94
C GLN A 40 3.67 1.96 11.91
N GLU A 41 3.31 2.50 13.07
CA GLU A 41 2.50 1.85 14.09
C GLU A 41 1.11 1.52 13.55
N THR A 42 0.54 2.42 12.75
CA THR A 42 -0.74 2.19 12.06
C THR A 42 -0.64 1.00 11.10
N LEU A 43 0.40 0.96 10.25
CA LEU A 43 0.63 -0.14 9.32
C LEU A 43 0.83 -1.48 10.05
N ASP A 44 1.61 -1.48 11.13
CA ASP A 44 1.91 -2.69 11.88
C ASP A 44 0.67 -3.24 12.61
N ALA A 45 -0.17 -2.35 13.16
CA ALA A 45 -1.44 -2.73 13.76
C ALA A 45 -2.41 -3.36 12.73
N ILE A 46 -2.53 -2.77 11.55
CA ILE A 46 -3.39 -3.30 10.47
C ILE A 46 -2.87 -4.67 10.01
N ARG A 47 -1.55 -4.82 9.83
CA ARG A 47 -0.94 -6.11 9.47
C ARG A 47 -1.18 -7.17 10.52
N ALA A 48 -1.04 -6.83 11.80
CA ALA A 48 -1.31 -7.75 12.89
C ALA A 48 -2.77 -8.24 12.88
N ALA A 49 -3.74 -7.34 12.65
CA ALA A 49 -5.15 -7.70 12.56
C ALA A 49 -5.45 -8.61 11.36
N VAL A 50 -4.83 -8.37 10.19
CA VAL A 50 -4.92 -9.28 9.03
C VAL A 50 -4.31 -10.64 9.34
N GLN A 51 -3.11 -10.68 9.96
CA GLN A 51 -2.44 -11.92 10.34
C GLN A 51 -3.22 -12.73 11.37
N ALA A 52 -3.89 -12.05 12.31
CA ALA A 52 -4.78 -12.65 13.29
C ALA A 52 -6.11 -13.15 12.69
N GLY A 53 -6.40 -12.82 11.42
CA GLY A 53 -7.65 -13.17 10.75
C GLY A 53 -8.85 -12.29 11.16
N GLU A 54 -8.60 -11.16 11.82
CA GLU A 54 -9.64 -10.21 12.21
C GLU A 54 -10.10 -9.34 11.03
N LEU A 55 -9.24 -9.18 10.03
CA LEU A 55 -9.52 -8.45 8.79
C LEU A 55 -9.25 -9.34 7.57
N ASP A 56 -10.25 -9.51 6.71
CA ASP A 56 -10.07 -10.12 5.39
C ASP A 56 -9.70 -9.03 4.36
N ALA A 57 -8.44 -8.60 4.43
CA ALA A 57 -7.92 -7.53 3.58
C ALA A 57 -6.44 -7.77 3.22
N ASP A 58 -6.04 -7.23 2.08
CA ASP A 58 -4.64 -7.05 1.73
C ASP A 58 -4.15 -5.68 2.20
N VAL A 59 -2.87 -5.57 2.54
CA VAL A 59 -2.28 -4.34 3.09
C VAL A 59 -1.11 -3.89 2.23
N MET A 60 -1.14 -2.63 1.80
CA MET A 60 -0.11 -2.02 0.97
C MET A 60 0.42 -0.74 1.63
N ALA A 61 1.74 -0.60 1.70
CA ALA A 61 2.37 0.68 2.02
C ALA A 61 2.47 1.54 0.76
N THR A 62 2.10 2.81 0.87
CA THR A 62 2.13 3.80 -0.22
C THR A 62 3.06 4.97 0.11
N GLY A 63 3.37 5.78 -0.90
CA GLY A 63 4.19 6.98 -0.73
C GLY A 63 3.40 8.19 -0.21
N CYS A 64 4.05 9.35 -0.22
CA CYS A 64 3.44 10.62 0.15
C CYS A 64 2.36 11.05 -0.86
N THR A 65 1.21 11.49 -0.36
CA THR A 65 0.11 12.02 -1.19
C THR A 65 0.03 13.55 -1.17
N GLY A 66 0.88 14.22 -0.39
CA GLY A 66 0.89 15.67 -0.23
C GLY A 66 -0.10 16.20 0.82
N PHE A 67 -0.87 15.34 1.47
CA PHE A 67 -1.85 15.69 2.50
C PHE A 67 -1.27 15.64 3.92
N CYS A 68 -0.07 16.20 4.12
CA CYS A 68 0.67 16.10 5.39
C CYS A 68 -0.13 16.49 6.64
N PHE A 69 -1.13 17.38 6.51
CA PHE A 69 -1.99 17.82 7.61
C PHE A 69 -3.04 16.78 8.05
N ALA A 70 -3.30 15.79 7.21
CA ALA A 70 -4.29 14.74 7.44
C ALA A 70 -3.64 13.37 7.67
N GLU A 71 -2.32 13.27 7.51
CA GLU A 71 -1.56 12.06 7.80
C GLU A 71 -1.62 11.72 9.31
N PRO A 72 -1.60 10.44 9.69
CA PRO A 72 -1.45 9.26 8.82
C PRO A 72 -2.76 8.90 8.08
N LEU A 73 -2.67 8.71 6.76
CA LEU A 73 -3.78 8.32 5.88
C LEU A 73 -3.69 6.86 5.40
#